data_AF-L5LHN6-F1
#
_entry.id   AF-L5LHN6-F1
#
_cell.length_a   1.000
_cell.length_b   1.000
_cell.length_c   1.000
_cell.angle_alpha   90.00
_cell.angle_beta   90.00
_cell.angle_gamma   90.00
#
_symmetry.space_group_name_H-M   'P 1'
#
loop_
_entity.id
_entity.type
_entity.pdbx_description
1 polymer ?
#
loop_
_entity_poly.entity_id
_entity_poly.type
_entity_poly.pdbx_seq_one_letter_code
_entity_poly.pdbx_strand_id
1 'polypeptide(L)'
;MVSPEQCCAHYSVRAAEQRLKDAGYGEKSFYAPEEEKEEDFQMKTDDEVRTAPWNTTRAFIAAMKGKCLLKVTGVADLTGCGEGFSYVKIPNKPTQQKDDKEPQPVKKTVTGTDADLRRLSLKNANQLLRKFGVPEEEIKKLSHWEVIDVVRPMSTEQACSGKSQ
;
A
#
# COMPACT_ATOMS: atom_id res chain seq x y z
N MET A 1 12.01 -40.88 0.97
CA MET A 1 10.58 -41.24 1.17
C MET A 1 9.76 -40.00 0.85
N VAL A 2 8.63 -40.13 0.15
CA VAL A 2 7.78 -39.01 -0.29
C VAL A 2 6.45 -39.08 0.46
N SER A 3 5.98 -37.95 1.01
CA SER A 3 4.71 -37.89 1.74
C SER A 3 3.53 -37.56 0.81
N PRO A 4 2.29 -37.93 1.16
CA PRO A 4 1.09 -37.57 0.39
C PRO A 4 0.94 -36.06 0.18
N GLU A 5 1.30 -35.24 1.17
CA GLU A 5 1.21 -33.78 1.11
C GLU A 5 2.17 -33.20 0.07
N GLN A 6 3.38 -33.78 -0.06
CA GLN A 6 4.35 -33.40 -1.09
C GLN A 6 3.81 -33.70 -2.49
N CYS A 7 3.12 -34.82 -2.67
CA CYS A 7 2.45 -35.16 -3.93
C CYS A 7 1.34 -34.16 -4.25
N CYS A 8 0.48 -33.82 -3.28
CA CYS A 8 -0.60 -32.84 -3.47
C CYS A 8 -0.06 -31.46 -3.85
N ALA A 9 1.01 -31.01 -3.20
CA ALA A 9 1.66 -29.74 -3.54
C ALA A 9 2.19 -29.78 -4.99
N HIS A 10 2.83 -30.87 -5.40
CA HIS A 10 3.33 -31.05 -6.76
C HIS A 10 2.20 -31.04 -7.80
N TYR A 11 1.11 -31.77 -7.54
CA TYR A 11 -0.04 -31.82 -8.45
C TYR A 11 -0.73 -30.46 -8.60
N SER A 12 -0.84 -29.69 -7.51
CA SER A 12 -1.38 -28.33 -7.56
C SER A 12 -0.55 -27.42 -8.46
N VAL A 13 0.78 -27.46 -8.33
CA VAL A 13 1.70 -26.70 -9.18
C VAL A 13 1.56 -27.10 -10.65
N ARG A 14 1.58 -28.40 -10.95
CA ARG A 14 1.45 -28.89 -12.33
C ARG A 14 0.12 -28.53 -12.98
N ALA A 15 -0.99 -28.61 -12.24
CA ALA A 15 -2.30 -28.25 -12.75
C ALA A 15 -2.39 -26.74 -13.05
N ALA A 16 -1.85 -25.89 -12.18
CA ALA A 16 -1.84 -24.45 -12.41
C ALA A 16 -0.89 -24.04 -13.56
N GLU A 17 0.29 -24.66 -13.64
CA GLU A 17 1.23 -24.47 -14.76
C GLU A 17 0.56 -24.75 -16.11
N GLN A 18 -0.18 -25.87 -16.20
CA GLN A 18 -0.90 -26.21 -17.42
C GLN A 18 -1.97 -25.17 -17.77
N ARG A 19 -2.79 -24.74 -16.80
CA ARG A 19 -3.82 -23.70 -17.04
C ARG A 19 -3.23 -22.38 -17.51
N LEU A 20 -2.09 -21.98 -16.95
CA LEU A 20 -1.39 -20.77 -17.38
C LEU A 20 -0.84 -20.91 -18.80
N LYS A 21 -0.28 -22.08 -19.15
CA LYS A 21 0.14 -22.39 -20.52
C LYS A 21 -1.04 -22.34 -21.49
N ASP A 22 -2.18 -22.90 -21.11
CA ASP A 22 -3.42 -22.88 -21.91
C ASP A 22 -3.96 -21.46 -22.10
N ALA A 23 -3.76 -20.57 -21.12
CA ALA A 23 -4.09 -19.14 -21.19
C ALA A 23 -3.07 -18.29 -21.98
N GLY A 24 -1.99 -18.90 -22.48
CA GLY A 24 -0.96 -18.22 -23.29
C GLY A 24 0.23 -17.68 -22.50
N TYR A 25 0.32 -17.94 -21.20
CA TYR A 25 1.50 -17.58 -20.40
C TYR A 25 2.60 -18.62 -20.61
N GLY A 26 3.76 -18.16 -21.10
CA GLY A 26 4.94 -19.01 -21.29
C GLY A 26 5.79 -19.14 -20.03
N GLU A 27 6.79 -20.00 -20.08
CA GLU A 27 7.70 -20.24 -18.93
C GLU A 27 8.45 -18.97 -18.50
N LYS A 28 8.66 -18.02 -19.42
CA LYS A 28 9.26 -16.71 -19.14
C LYS A 28 8.39 -15.82 -18.23
N SER A 29 7.08 -16.06 -18.17
CA SER A 29 6.16 -15.30 -17.33
C SER A 29 6.16 -15.79 -15.87
N PHE A 30 6.64 -17.01 -15.61
CA PHE A 30 6.57 -17.64 -14.27
C PHE A 30 7.81 -17.39 -13.41
N TYR A 31 8.98 -17.30 -14.05
CA TYR A 31 10.28 -17.28 -13.37
C TYR A 31 10.96 -15.93 -13.50
N ALA A 32 11.42 -15.41 -12.37
CA ALA A 32 12.28 -14.23 -12.36
C ALA A 32 13.59 -14.54 -13.10
N PRO A 33 14.08 -13.64 -13.98
CA PRO A 33 15.47 -13.67 -14.39
C PRO A 33 16.36 -13.63 -13.13
N GLU A 34 17.44 -14.41 -13.07
CA GLU A 34 18.31 -14.50 -11.89
C GLU A 34 18.88 -13.15 -11.42
N GLU A 35 18.86 -12.14 -12.30
CA GLU A 35 19.38 -10.79 -12.05
C GLU A 35 18.36 -9.82 -11.42
N GLU A 36 17.06 -10.17 -11.39
CA GLU A 36 16.03 -9.29 -10.82
C GLU A 36 15.75 -9.60 -9.35
N LYS A 37 15.64 -8.55 -8.53
CA LYS A 37 15.16 -8.69 -7.14
C LYS A 37 13.73 -9.25 -7.18
N GLU A 38 13.46 -10.28 -6.37
CA GLU A 38 12.14 -10.92 -6.31
C GLU A 38 10.97 -9.93 -6.13
N GLU A 39 11.20 -8.83 -5.42
CA GLU A 39 10.17 -7.80 -5.18
C GLU A 39 9.86 -6.99 -6.44
N ASP A 40 10.87 -6.69 -7.26
CA ASP A 40 10.71 -5.99 -8.53
C ASP A 40 10.06 -6.92 -9.57
N PHE A 41 10.45 -8.19 -9.58
CA PHE A 41 9.81 -9.19 -10.45
C PHE A 41 8.34 -9.39 -10.09
N GLN A 42 7.99 -9.46 -8.79
CA GLN A 42 6.60 -9.57 -8.34
C GLN A 42 5.73 -8.35 -8.72
N MET A 43 6.33 -7.18 -8.92
CA MET A 43 5.62 -6.00 -9.45
C MET A 43 5.40 -6.07 -10.96
N LYS A 44 6.33 -6.68 -11.69
CA LYS A 44 6.26 -6.84 -13.16
C LYS A 44 5.51 -8.10 -13.60
N THR A 45 5.16 -8.96 -12.67
CA THR A 45 4.44 -10.21 -12.94
C THR A 45 3.00 -9.92 -13.30
N ASP A 46 2.51 -10.56 -14.37
CA ASP A 46 1.12 -10.46 -14.82
C ASP A 46 0.14 -10.87 -13.73
N ASP A 47 -1.00 -10.18 -13.65
CA ASP A 47 -1.99 -10.39 -12.58
C ASP A 47 -2.49 -11.85 -12.50
N GLU A 48 -2.69 -12.52 -13.63
CA GLU A 48 -3.07 -13.93 -13.68
C GLU A 48 -1.98 -14.85 -13.08
N VAL A 49 -0.71 -14.54 -13.31
CA VAL A 49 0.40 -15.31 -12.74
C VAL A 49 0.50 -15.09 -11.22
N ARG A 50 0.05 -13.94 -10.71
CA ARG A 50 0.01 -13.66 -9.26
C ARG A 50 -1.03 -14.53 -8.54
N THR A 51 -2.07 -15.01 -9.22
CA THR A 51 -3.06 -15.92 -8.64
C THR A 51 -2.54 -17.35 -8.47
N ALA A 52 -1.40 -17.68 -9.09
CA ALA A 52 -0.84 -19.03 -9.08
C ALA A 52 -0.52 -19.53 -7.66
N PRO A 53 -0.68 -20.85 -7.39
CA PRO A 53 -0.57 -21.39 -6.05
C PRO A 53 0.82 -21.21 -5.41
N TRP A 54 1.89 -21.22 -6.21
CA TRP A 54 3.24 -20.96 -5.69
C TRP A 54 3.46 -19.51 -5.24
N ASN A 55 2.75 -18.55 -5.84
CA ASN A 55 2.82 -17.15 -5.45
C ASN A 55 1.95 -16.88 -4.21
N THR A 56 0.69 -17.32 -4.24
CA THR A 56 -0.29 -17.07 -3.17
C THR A 56 0.09 -17.78 -1.87
N THR A 57 0.48 -19.06 -1.91
CA THR A 57 0.87 -19.79 -0.70
C THR A 57 2.17 -19.27 -0.11
N ARG A 58 3.16 -18.89 -0.93
CA ARG A 58 4.43 -18.31 -0.46
C ARG A 58 4.19 -16.96 0.21
N ALA A 59 3.33 -16.12 -0.37
CA ALA A 59 2.93 -14.85 0.24
C ALA A 59 2.22 -15.08 1.59
N PHE A 60 1.25 -15.98 1.64
CA PHE A 60 0.51 -16.29 2.86
C PHE A 60 1.42 -16.83 3.98
N ILE A 61 2.29 -17.80 3.68
CA ILE A 61 3.24 -18.36 4.67
C ILE A 61 4.21 -17.29 5.17
N ALA A 62 4.69 -16.39 4.30
CA ALA A 62 5.56 -15.29 4.71
C ALA A 62 4.83 -14.31 5.64
N ALA A 63 3.57 -14.00 5.35
CA ALA A 63 2.74 -13.16 6.20
C ALA A 63 2.41 -13.81 7.54
N MET A 64 2.11 -15.12 7.55
CA MET A 64 1.88 -15.88 8.79
C MET A 64 3.11 -15.87 9.71
N LYS A 65 4.31 -15.76 9.14
CA LYS A 65 5.59 -15.62 9.86
C LYS A 65 5.94 -14.17 10.22
N GLY A 66 5.05 -13.20 9.95
CA GLY A 66 5.27 -11.76 10.23
C GLY A 66 6.29 -11.08 9.33
N LYS A 67 6.75 -11.73 8.25
CA LYS A 67 7.78 -11.18 7.35
C LYS A 67 7.25 -10.12 6.40
N CYS A 68 5.95 -10.13 6.14
CA CYS A 68 5.27 -9.21 5.24
C CYS A 68 3.79 -9.09 5.63
N LEU A 69 3.10 -8.12 5.03
CA LEU A 69 1.64 -8.03 5.05
C LEU A 69 1.07 -8.57 3.73
N LEU A 70 -0.25 -8.77 3.68
CA LEU A 70 -0.97 -9.18 2.48
C LEU A 70 -1.86 -8.05 1.97
N LYS A 71 -1.89 -7.86 0.65
CA LYS A 71 -2.85 -6.98 -0.02
C LYS A 71 -4.21 -7.70 -0.09
N VAL A 72 -4.97 -7.62 1.01
CA VAL A 72 -6.26 -8.29 1.20
C VAL A 72 -7.25 -8.02 0.06
N THR A 73 -7.30 -6.78 -0.44
CA THR A 73 -8.12 -6.40 -1.60
C THR A 73 -7.23 -6.22 -2.82
N GLY A 74 -7.40 -7.06 -3.83
CA GLY A 74 -6.57 -7.00 -5.02
C GLY A 74 -6.92 -8.04 -6.07
N VAL A 75 -6.12 -8.08 -7.12
CA VAL A 75 -6.28 -8.92 -8.31
C VAL A 75 -6.21 -10.42 -8.03
N ALA A 76 -5.62 -10.83 -6.90
CA ALA A 76 -5.54 -12.23 -6.51
C ALA A 76 -6.74 -12.71 -5.69
N ASP A 77 -7.83 -11.94 -5.65
CA ASP A 77 -9.10 -12.36 -5.05
C ASP A 77 -9.84 -13.31 -5.99
N LEU A 78 -9.90 -14.59 -5.59
CA LEU A 78 -10.54 -15.66 -6.35
C LEU A 78 -12.06 -15.49 -6.49
N THR A 79 -12.70 -14.65 -5.66
CA THR A 79 -14.15 -14.38 -5.75
C THR A 79 -14.49 -13.42 -6.88
N GLY A 80 -13.56 -12.53 -7.26
CA GLY A 80 -13.77 -11.47 -8.26
C GLY A 80 -14.79 -10.40 -7.84
N CYS A 81 -15.38 -10.49 -6.65
CA CYS A 81 -16.40 -9.57 -6.14
C CYS A 81 -16.01 -8.90 -4.81
N GLY A 82 -14.80 -9.13 -4.29
CA GLY A 82 -14.34 -8.51 -3.05
C GLY A 82 -14.76 -9.25 -1.79
N GLU A 83 -15.25 -10.49 -1.91
CA GLU A 83 -15.63 -11.34 -0.77
C GLU A 83 -14.50 -12.30 -0.35
N GLY A 84 -13.39 -12.30 -1.09
CA GLY A 84 -12.22 -13.11 -0.81
C GLY A 84 -10.98 -12.31 -0.45
N PHE A 85 -9.91 -13.05 -0.14
CA PHE A 85 -8.61 -12.48 0.17
C PHE A 85 -7.69 -12.60 -1.04
N SER A 86 -7.03 -11.49 -1.38
CA SER A 86 -5.92 -11.47 -2.32
C SER A 86 -4.60 -11.74 -1.59
N TYR A 87 -3.91 -12.83 -1.95
CA TYR A 87 -2.63 -13.22 -1.34
C TYR A 87 -1.43 -12.67 -2.12
N VAL A 88 -1.28 -11.34 -2.09
CA VAL A 88 -0.14 -10.63 -2.68
C VAL A 88 0.69 -9.98 -1.58
N LYS A 89 2.01 -10.16 -1.64
CA LYS A 89 2.95 -9.62 -0.64
C LYS A 89 2.99 -8.09 -0.70
N ILE A 90 2.88 -7.45 0.46
CA ILE A 90 3.18 -6.02 0.65
C ILE A 90 4.20 -5.84 1.80
N PRO A 91 5.10 -4.85 1.69
CA PRO A 91 6.10 -4.60 2.73
C PRO A 91 5.43 -4.08 4.02
N ASN A 92 6.03 -4.40 5.18
CA ASN A 92 5.51 -3.98 6.49
C ASN A 92 5.61 -2.45 6.71
N LYS A 93 6.54 -1.78 6.03
CA LYS A 93 6.59 -0.33 6.02
C LYS A 93 5.71 0.18 4.88
N PRO A 94 4.91 1.24 5.11
CA PRO A 94 4.25 1.92 4.01
C PRO A 94 5.33 2.38 3.04
N THR A 95 5.45 1.70 1.91
CA THR A 95 6.21 2.23 0.79
C THR A 95 5.36 3.37 0.28
N GLN A 96 5.95 4.56 0.15
CA GLN A 96 5.36 5.63 -0.65
C GLN A 96 5.37 5.16 -2.11
N GLN A 97 4.53 4.18 -2.44
CA GLN A 97 4.22 3.91 -3.83
C GLN A 97 3.42 5.14 -4.27
N LYS A 98 4.03 5.92 -5.16
CA LYS A 98 3.26 6.81 -6.02
C LYS A 98 2.26 5.90 -6.72
N ASP A 99 1.02 5.89 -6.23
CA ASP A 99 -0.07 5.46 -7.06
C ASP A 99 0.05 6.28 -8.36
N ASP A 100 0.26 5.60 -9.48
CA ASP A 100 0.18 6.15 -10.85
C ASP A 100 -1.28 6.50 -11.21
N LYS A 101 -2.01 7.08 -10.25
CA LYS A 101 -3.09 8.02 -10.56
C LYS A 101 -2.40 9.37 -10.66
N GLU A 102 -2.17 9.82 -11.90
CA GLU A 102 -1.67 11.15 -12.20
C GLU A 102 -2.19 12.18 -11.17
N PRO A 103 -1.31 12.75 -10.33
CA PRO A 103 -1.74 13.85 -9.50
C PRO A 103 -2.02 15.01 -10.45
N GLN A 104 -3.30 15.29 -10.67
CA GLN A 104 -3.70 16.58 -11.22
C GLN A 104 -2.97 17.66 -10.41
N PRO A 105 -2.37 18.67 -11.06
CA PRO A 105 -1.57 19.67 -10.37
C PRO A 105 -2.48 20.49 -9.45
N VAL A 106 -2.60 20.08 -8.20
CA VAL A 106 -3.35 20.81 -7.18
C VAL A 106 -2.57 22.08 -6.91
N LYS A 107 -3.21 23.20 -7.27
CA LYS A 107 -2.70 24.56 -7.20
C LYS A 107 -2.11 24.85 -5.82
N LYS A 108 -1.06 25.68 -5.81
CA LYS A 108 -0.30 26.17 -4.64
C LYS A 108 -1.22 26.67 -3.51
N THR A 109 -1.68 25.79 -2.64
CA THR A 109 -2.01 26.11 -1.26
C THR A 109 -0.84 25.62 -0.40
N VAL A 110 -0.34 26.53 0.43
CA VAL A 110 0.85 26.36 1.29
C VAL A 110 0.53 25.34 2.40
N THR A 111 0.45 24.07 2.03
CA THR A 111 0.37 22.91 2.92
C THR A 111 1.40 21.89 2.46
N GLY A 112 2.64 22.36 2.25
CA GLY A 112 3.75 21.58 1.74
C GLY A 112 4.67 21.11 2.85
N THR A 113 4.49 19.90 3.38
CA THR A 113 5.48 19.22 4.24
C THR A 113 5.68 19.84 5.65
N ASP A 114 6.03 19.00 6.62
CA ASP A 114 6.30 19.36 8.03
C ASP A 114 7.23 20.58 8.21
N ALA A 115 8.16 20.77 7.27
CA ALA A 115 9.10 21.88 7.25
C ALA A 115 8.41 23.26 7.08
N ASP A 116 7.33 23.34 6.30
CA ASP A 116 6.62 24.61 6.08
C ASP A 116 5.74 24.97 7.29
N LEU A 117 5.22 23.97 8.01
CA LEU A 117 4.42 24.18 9.22
C LEU A 117 5.25 24.77 10.37
N ARG A 118 6.54 24.42 10.49
CA ARG A 118 7.45 25.00 11.48
C ARG A 118 7.85 26.44 11.18
N ARG A 119 7.84 26.82 9.90
CA ARG A 119 8.15 28.19 9.43
C ARG A 119 6.92 29.11 9.47
N LEU A 120 5.76 28.57 9.82
CA LEU A 120 4.51 29.29 9.84
C LEU A 120 4.47 30.28 11.02
N SER A 121 4.03 31.52 10.75
CA SER A 121 3.84 32.51 11.80
C SER A 121 2.70 32.11 12.75
N LEU A 122 2.80 32.48 14.04
CA LEU A 122 1.74 32.29 15.04
C LEU A 122 0.37 32.75 14.54
N LYS A 123 0.32 33.88 13.82
CA LYS A 123 -0.91 34.45 13.28
C LYS A 123 -1.56 33.54 12.22
N ASN A 124 -0.76 32.99 11.31
CA ASN A 124 -1.25 32.08 10.27
C ASN A 124 -1.63 30.71 10.85
N ALA A 125 -0.87 30.22 11.82
CA ALA A 125 -1.15 28.96 12.51
C ALA A 125 -2.46 29.04 13.33
N ASN A 126 -2.69 30.16 14.03
CA ASN A 126 -3.95 30.41 14.73
C ASN A 126 -5.14 30.53 13.77
N GLN A 127 -4.93 31.09 12.56
CA GLN A 127 -5.97 31.15 11.54
C GLN A 127 -6.33 29.75 11.01
N LEU A 128 -5.35 28.86 10.88
CA LEU A 128 -5.60 27.45 10.54
C LEU A 128 -6.40 26.76 11.65
N LEU A 129 -6.01 26.89 12.92
CA LEU A 129 -6.75 26.30 14.05
C LEU A 129 -8.21 26.78 14.12
N ARG A 130 -8.47 28.06 13.82
CA ARG A 130 -9.84 28.58 13.70
C ARG A 130 -10.62 27.94 12.57
N LYS A 131 -10.00 27.72 11.41
CA LYS A 131 -10.62 27.00 10.27
C LYS A 131 -10.90 25.54 10.61
N PHE A 132 -10.07 24.92 11.45
CA PHE A 132 -10.28 23.59 11.98
C PHE A 132 -11.35 23.53 13.10
N GLY A 133 -11.92 24.67 13.52
CA GLY A 133 -12.98 24.73 14.53
C GLY A 133 -12.50 24.68 15.98
N VAL A 134 -11.21 24.92 16.24
CA VAL A 134 -10.67 24.96 17.61
C VAL A 134 -11.09 26.28 18.29
N PRO A 135 -11.67 26.23 19.52
CA PRO A 135 -12.14 27.41 20.22
C PRO A 135 -10.99 28.37 20.59
N GLU A 136 -11.23 29.68 20.50
CA GLU A 136 -10.18 30.71 20.73
C GLU A 136 -9.56 30.66 22.13
N GLU A 137 -10.30 30.16 23.12
CA GLU A 137 -9.84 29.97 24.50
C GLU A 137 -8.73 28.93 24.64
N GLU A 138 -8.71 27.93 23.75
CA GLU A 138 -7.64 26.92 23.70
C GLU A 138 -6.43 27.46 22.92
N ILE A 139 -6.68 28.19 21.82
CA ILE A 139 -5.64 28.77 20.98
C ILE A 139 -4.76 29.76 21.76
N LYS A 140 -5.35 30.56 22.67
CA LYS A 140 -4.61 31.56 23.47
C LYS A 140 -3.72 30.94 24.55
N LYS A 141 -3.98 29.70 24.96
CA LYS A 141 -3.21 29.01 26.02
C LYS A 141 -1.98 28.28 25.48
N LEU A 142 -1.91 28.08 24.17
CA LEU A 142 -0.87 27.30 23.49
C LEU A 142 0.28 28.21 23.04
N SER A 143 1.50 27.74 23.25
CA SER A 143 2.72 28.32 22.69
C SER A 143 2.84 28.03 21.18
N HIS A 144 3.74 28.73 20.49
CA HIS A 144 3.97 28.54 19.05
C HIS A 144 4.27 27.08 18.68
N TRP A 145 5.06 26.38 19.50
CA TRP A 145 5.39 24.97 19.28
C TRP A 145 4.18 24.04 19.47
N GLU A 146 3.38 24.29 20.51
CA GLU A 146 2.16 23.52 20.77
C GLU A 146 1.11 23.75 19.68
N VAL A 147 0.99 24.97 19.18
CA VAL A 147 0.14 25.30 18.02
C VAL A 147 0.60 24.52 16.77
N ILE A 148 1.91 24.48 16.47
CA ILE A 148 2.45 23.71 15.35
C ILE A 148 2.20 22.22 15.52
N ASP A 149 2.38 21.69 16.73
CA ASP A 149 2.18 20.27 17.04
C ASP A 149 0.70 19.85 16.92
N VAL A 150 -0.25 20.75 17.17
CA VAL A 150 -1.69 20.52 16.92
C VAL A 150 -2.03 20.66 15.43
N VAL A 151 -1.45 21.64 14.72
CA VAL A 151 -1.71 21.87 13.29
C VAL A 151 -1.15 20.75 12.41
N ARG A 152 -0.03 20.12 12.80
CA ARG A 152 0.62 19.03 12.05
C ARG A 152 -0.30 17.81 11.79
N PRO A 153 -0.88 17.15 12.81
CA PRO A 153 -1.80 16.04 12.60
C PRO A 153 -3.07 16.48 11.88
N MET A 154 -3.64 17.65 12.22
CA MET A 154 -4.86 18.19 11.60
C MET A 154 -4.69 18.48 10.10
N SER A 155 -3.56 19.03 9.70
CA SER A 155 -3.23 19.27 8.28
C SER A 155 -2.92 17.98 7.54
N THR A 156 -2.32 17.00 8.22
CA THR A 156 -2.04 15.66 7.65
C THR A 156 -3.34 14.89 7.43
N GLU A 157 -4.27 14.94 8.38
CA GLU A 157 -5.59 14.33 8.29
C GLU A 157 -6.46 14.99 7.21
N GLN A 158 -6.39 16.32 7.07
CA GLN A 158 -7.09 17.03 5.99
C GLN A 158 -6.51 16.69 4.60
N ALA A 159 -5.20 16.52 4.49
CA ALA A 159 -4.56 16.05 3.26
C ALA A 159 -4.91 14.58 2.93
N CYS A 160 -4.97 13.70 3.93
CA CYS A 160 -5.34 12.29 3.73
C CYS A 160 -6.84 12.10 3.44
N SER A 161 -7.72 12.92 4.01
CA SER A 161 -9.17 12.80 3.84
C SER A 161 -9.69 13.38 2.51
N GLY A 162 -8.82 13.98 1.69
CA GLY A 162 -9.18 14.50 0.36
C GLY A 162 -10.23 15.61 0.37
N LYS A 163 -10.62 16.12 1.54
CA LYS A 163 -11.56 17.23 1.70
C LYS A 163 -10.82 18.56 1.57
N SER A 164 -10.35 18.85 0.38
CA SER A 164 -10.14 20.23 -0.04
C SER A 164 -11.52 20.83 -0.32
N GLN A 165 -11.96 21.73 0.55
CA GLN A 165 -12.94 22.76 0.16
C GLN A 165 -12.29 23.75 -0.80
#